data_AF-A0A432TUU6-F1
#
_entry.id   AF-A0A432TUU6-F1
#
_cell.length_a   1.000
_cell.length_b   1.000
_cell.length_c   1.000
_cell.angle_alpha   90.00
_cell.angle_beta   90.00
_cell.angle_gamma   90.00
#
_symmetry.space_group_name_H-M   'P 1'
#
loop_
_entity.id
_entity.type
_entity.pdbx_description
1 polymer ?
#
loop_
_entity_poly.entity_id
_entity_poly.type
_entity_poly.pdbx_seq_one_letter_code
_entity_poly.pdbx_strand_id
1 'polypeptide(L)'
;DEDIAKETGGYFSAMGAQFLTDEDGELLGDGSWRPYPTADMLKELAPGAAAVIAVGTCAAWGGVPAAIGNVTNAMGVMDFLGKDFRSALGLPVVNVPGCSPIGDNITETITAVLMFLAGVGPLPEFDELGRPAWMFNETVHRGCPRAGFYEEGTFADEYGQQECLVELGCWGPVVQCNIARRGSLGHNGGCMNVGGICIGCTMPGFPDAFAPFYKAPPGKFISGTASRIVGSFIRPLRQISQRKGNMTNRWLKTESIPSGWGHVEAPGVVMKAIHYFYKKIQTSGSPFHPSGTRQQQKLQLKSRAVMAAGVKRSEERAMETAKAEELL
;
A
#
# COMPACT_ATOMS: atom_id res chain seq x y z
N ASP A 1 24.55 27.17 17.75
CA ASP A 1 23.91 28.23 18.52
C ASP A 1 23.09 29.07 17.54
N GLU A 2 21.80 29.25 17.79
CA GLU A 2 20.86 29.90 16.87
C GLU A 2 21.05 31.42 16.81
N ASP A 3 21.61 32.03 17.86
CA ASP A 3 21.91 33.46 17.89
C ASP A 3 23.10 33.81 16.98
N ILE A 4 24.10 32.92 16.91
CA ILE A 4 25.25 33.04 15.99
C ILE A 4 24.80 32.91 14.53
N ALA A 5 23.89 31.97 14.23
CA ALA A 5 23.37 31.79 12.88
C ALA A 5 22.65 33.06 12.37
N LYS A 6 21.90 33.73 13.24
CA LYS A 6 21.22 34.98 12.90
C LYS A 6 22.19 36.13 12.61
N GLU A 7 23.31 36.21 13.32
CA GLU A 7 24.35 37.23 13.12
C GLU A 7 25.20 37.00 11.87
N THR A 8 25.46 35.73 11.50
CA THR A 8 26.32 35.39 10.34
C THR A 8 25.55 35.12 9.04
N GLY A 9 24.23 35.31 9.01
CA GLY A 9 23.40 35.05 7.82
C GLY A 9 23.06 33.57 7.58
N GLY A 10 23.14 32.75 8.63
CA GLY A 10 22.76 31.33 8.65
C GLY A 10 23.96 30.38 8.64
N TYR A 11 23.74 29.14 9.10
CA TYR A 11 24.63 28.04 8.74
C TYR A 11 24.28 27.59 7.32
N PHE A 12 25.17 27.86 6.37
CA PHE A 12 25.08 27.26 5.03
C PHE A 12 25.53 25.81 5.11
N SER A 13 24.71 24.89 4.57
CA SER A 13 25.23 23.57 4.17
C SER A 13 26.24 23.81 3.06
N ALA A 14 27.48 23.35 3.23
CA ALA A 14 28.51 23.42 2.21
C ALA A 14 28.88 22.00 1.76
N MET A 15 29.02 21.80 0.46
CA MET A 15 29.53 20.55 -0.10
C MET A 15 30.84 20.85 -0.83
N GLY A 16 31.96 20.47 -0.24
CA GLY A 16 33.29 20.75 -0.80
C GLY A 16 33.82 22.14 -0.45
N ALA A 17 34.87 22.54 -1.17
CA ALA A 17 35.57 23.81 -0.94
C ALA A 17 35.82 24.52 -2.28
N GLN A 18 35.85 25.85 -2.24
CA GLN A 18 36.16 26.72 -3.38
C GLN A 18 37.15 27.81 -3.00
N PHE A 19 37.80 28.40 -3.99
CA PHE A 19 38.47 29.69 -3.85
C PHE A 19 37.43 30.80 -3.96
N LEU A 20 37.65 31.92 -3.28
CA LEU A 20 36.85 33.10 -3.53
C LEU A 20 37.34 33.70 -4.86
N THR A 21 36.44 33.90 -5.82
CA THR A 21 36.75 34.57 -7.08
C THR A 21 35.76 35.70 -7.33
N ASP A 22 36.17 36.73 -8.06
CA ASP A 22 35.25 37.76 -8.56
C ASP A 22 34.43 37.26 -9.76
N GLU A 23 33.61 38.14 -10.35
CA GLU A 23 32.76 37.82 -11.51
C GLU A 23 33.59 37.46 -12.76
N ASP A 24 34.86 37.89 -12.83
CA ASP A 24 35.78 37.60 -13.92
C ASP A 24 36.63 36.34 -13.65
N GLY A 25 36.45 35.70 -12.49
CA GLY A 25 37.16 34.48 -12.08
C GLY A 25 38.53 34.73 -11.46
N GLU A 26 38.89 35.99 -11.16
CA GLU A 26 40.14 36.34 -10.50
C GLU A 26 40.06 36.04 -9.00
N LEU A 27 41.15 35.52 -8.44
CA LEU A 27 41.23 35.12 -7.04
C LEU A 27 41.07 36.33 -6.10
N LEU A 28 40.05 36.27 -5.25
CA LEU A 28 39.81 37.22 -4.17
C LEU A 28 40.36 36.68 -2.84
N GLY A 29 41.01 37.55 -2.07
CA GLY A 29 41.54 37.22 -0.73
C GLY A 29 42.92 36.57 -0.72
N ASP A 30 43.21 35.76 0.30
CA ASP A 30 44.52 35.14 0.57
C ASP A 30 44.75 33.81 -0.19
N GLY A 31 43.82 33.42 -1.08
CA GLY A 31 43.86 32.13 -1.75
C GLY A 31 43.60 30.93 -0.84
N SER A 32 43.02 31.15 0.35
CA SER A 32 42.58 30.04 1.21
C SER A 32 41.31 29.37 0.68
N TRP A 33 41.23 28.06 0.88
CA TRP A 33 40.02 27.28 0.63
C TRP A 33 38.92 27.72 1.59
N ARG A 34 37.72 27.96 1.06
CA ARG A 34 36.53 28.24 1.85
C ARG A 34 35.44 27.21 1.55
N PRO A 35 34.53 26.94 2.51
CA PRO A 35 33.38 26.09 2.25
C PRO A 35 32.59 26.62 1.06
N TYR A 36 32.16 25.74 0.15
CA TYR A 36 31.34 26.10 -1.00
C TYR A 36 29.85 25.92 -0.64
N PRO A 37 29.07 26.99 -0.45
CA PRO A 37 27.66 26.87 -0.08
C PRO A 37 26.89 26.10 -1.14
N THR A 38 26.05 25.15 -0.71
CA THR A 38 25.24 24.32 -1.62
C THR A 38 24.30 25.15 -2.49
N ALA A 39 23.83 26.31 -2.00
CA ALA A 39 23.00 27.22 -2.78
C ALA A 39 23.76 27.80 -3.98
N ASP A 40 25.02 28.20 -3.78
CA ASP A 40 25.87 28.75 -4.85
C ASP A 40 26.21 27.65 -5.87
N MET A 41 26.59 26.46 -5.40
CA MET A 41 26.77 25.28 -6.24
C MET A 41 25.55 25.00 -7.12
N LEU A 42 24.36 25.02 -6.52
CA LEU A 42 23.12 24.74 -7.22
C LEU A 42 22.83 25.83 -8.26
N LYS A 43 23.05 27.10 -7.92
CA LYS A 43 22.87 28.24 -8.83
C LYS A 43 23.79 28.14 -10.05
N GLU A 44 25.03 27.73 -9.87
CA GLU A 44 26.04 27.63 -10.94
C GLU A 44 25.87 26.36 -11.79
N LEU A 45 25.57 25.22 -11.18
CA LEU A 45 25.55 23.92 -11.88
C LEU A 45 24.19 23.62 -12.53
N ALA A 46 23.07 24.06 -11.93
CA ALA A 46 21.73 23.70 -12.41
C ALA A 46 21.45 24.12 -13.86
N PRO A 47 21.84 25.31 -14.34
CA PRO A 47 21.60 25.72 -15.73
C PRO A 47 22.32 24.85 -16.77
N GLY A 48 23.49 24.29 -16.41
CA GLY A 48 24.28 23.41 -17.27
C GLY A 48 23.91 21.92 -17.18
N ALA A 49 23.08 21.54 -16.19
CA ALA A 49 22.71 20.16 -15.98
C ALA A 49 21.75 19.65 -17.07
N ALA A 50 21.88 18.39 -17.47
CA ALA A 50 20.91 17.75 -18.35
C ALA A 50 19.51 17.67 -17.71
N ALA A 51 19.46 17.33 -16.42
CA ALA A 51 18.26 17.32 -15.60
C ALA A 51 18.63 17.63 -14.14
N VAL A 52 17.69 18.22 -13.40
CA VAL A 52 17.81 18.43 -11.95
C VAL A 52 16.75 17.57 -11.25
N ILE A 53 17.18 16.62 -10.44
CA ILE A 53 16.30 15.69 -9.72
C ILE A 53 16.44 15.95 -8.22
N ALA A 54 15.37 16.43 -7.59
CA ALA A 54 15.31 16.68 -6.15
C ALA A 54 14.91 15.40 -5.41
N VAL A 55 15.90 14.70 -4.86
CA VAL A 55 15.72 13.42 -4.18
C VAL A 55 15.52 13.63 -2.67
N GLY A 56 14.38 13.18 -2.17
CA GLY A 56 13.99 13.34 -0.77
C GLY A 56 13.15 14.58 -0.54
N THR A 57 12.29 14.51 0.47
CA THR A 57 11.36 15.60 0.83
C THR A 57 12.09 16.89 1.21
N CYS A 58 13.29 16.76 1.79
CA CYS A 58 14.14 17.91 2.07
C CYS A 58 14.55 18.65 0.79
N ALA A 59 15.00 17.92 -0.23
CA ALA A 59 15.38 18.54 -1.50
C ALA A 59 14.16 19.00 -2.31
N ALA A 60 13.05 18.26 -2.26
CA ALA A 60 11.85 18.61 -3.02
C ALA A 60 11.17 19.89 -2.48
N TRP A 61 10.96 19.97 -1.16
CA TRP A 61 10.14 21.01 -0.53
C TRP A 61 10.66 21.49 0.84
N GLY A 62 11.92 21.26 1.16
CA GLY A 62 12.55 21.68 2.42
C GLY A 62 12.43 20.67 3.56
N GLY A 63 11.27 20.01 3.73
CA GLY A 63 11.09 18.92 4.70
C GLY A 63 11.35 19.33 6.15
N VAL A 64 11.92 18.42 6.97
CA VAL A 64 12.18 18.67 8.41
C VAL A 64 13.07 19.91 8.64
N PRO A 65 14.17 20.15 7.90
CA PRO A 65 14.96 21.36 8.06
C PRO A 65 14.20 22.68 7.81
N ALA A 66 13.16 22.65 6.98
CA ALA A 66 12.36 23.82 6.64
C ALA A 66 11.09 23.96 7.50
N ALA A 67 10.92 23.09 8.50
CA ALA A 67 9.75 23.11 9.38
C ALA A 67 9.61 24.42 10.16
N ILE A 68 8.45 24.62 10.79
CA ILE A 68 8.18 25.79 11.64
C ILE A 68 9.27 25.93 12.71
N GLY A 69 9.82 27.15 12.82
CA GLY A 69 10.94 27.45 13.72
C GLY A 69 12.31 27.37 13.05
N ASN A 70 12.41 27.08 11.75
CA ASN A 70 13.68 27.11 11.05
C ASN A 70 14.33 28.51 11.11
N VAL A 71 15.62 28.54 11.42
CA VAL A 71 16.49 29.75 11.45
C VAL A 71 17.54 29.75 10.34
N THR A 72 17.51 28.73 9.48
CA THR A 72 18.47 28.51 8.38
C THR A 72 17.91 28.92 7.03
N ASN A 73 16.61 29.26 6.95
CA ASN A 73 15.89 29.52 5.71
C ASN A 73 15.99 28.35 4.71
N ALA A 74 16.00 27.11 5.23
CA ALA A 74 16.01 25.91 4.40
C ALA A 74 14.74 25.85 3.52
N MET A 75 14.90 25.44 2.26
CA MET A 75 13.82 25.37 1.27
C MET A 75 14.08 24.26 0.25
N GLY A 76 13.10 23.96 -0.60
CA GLY A 76 13.26 23.00 -1.69
C GLY A 76 14.06 23.57 -2.87
N VAL A 77 14.62 22.69 -3.70
CA VAL A 77 15.28 23.03 -4.96
C VAL A 77 14.34 23.76 -5.91
N MET A 78 13.05 23.37 -5.91
CA MET A 78 12.02 24.02 -6.71
C MET A 78 11.75 25.46 -6.25
N ASP A 79 11.78 25.73 -4.94
CA ASP A 79 11.64 27.08 -4.39
C ASP A 79 12.85 27.94 -4.71
N PHE A 80 14.05 27.37 -4.61
CA PHE A 80 15.31 28.07 -4.86
C PHE A 80 15.51 28.44 -6.34
N LEU A 81 15.29 27.50 -7.26
CA LEU A 81 15.47 27.73 -8.70
C LEU A 81 14.30 28.49 -9.35
N GLY A 82 13.12 28.42 -8.73
CA GLY A 82 11.92 29.11 -9.18
C GLY A 82 11.18 28.41 -10.33
N LYS A 83 9.92 28.84 -10.54
CA LYS A 83 8.97 28.24 -11.50
C LYS A 83 9.43 28.25 -12.97
N ASP A 84 10.24 29.23 -13.34
CA ASP A 84 10.68 29.46 -14.72
C ASP A 84 11.97 28.69 -15.05
N PHE A 85 12.60 28.05 -14.05
CA PHE A 85 13.81 27.26 -14.25
C PHE A 85 13.59 26.12 -15.24
N ARG A 86 14.56 25.95 -16.15
CA ARG A 86 14.69 24.79 -17.02
C ARG A 86 16.16 24.39 -17.05
N SER A 87 16.41 23.07 -17.05
CA SER A 87 17.73 22.49 -17.26
C SER A 87 18.26 22.81 -18.66
N ALA A 88 19.52 22.48 -18.95
CA ALA A 88 20.13 22.66 -20.27
C ALA A 88 19.35 21.95 -21.40
N LEU A 89 18.59 20.89 -21.06
CA LEU A 89 17.76 20.13 -22.00
C LEU A 89 16.27 20.42 -21.85
N GLY A 90 15.89 21.51 -21.19
CA GLY A 90 14.51 21.99 -21.13
C GLY A 90 13.61 21.30 -20.09
N LEU A 91 14.17 20.50 -19.19
CA LEU A 91 13.41 19.83 -18.12
C LEU A 91 13.21 20.75 -16.91
N PRO A 92 12.02 20.77 -16.27
CA PRO A 92 11.86 21.38 -14.96
C PRO A 92 12.55 20.55 -13.86
N VAL A 93 12.52 21.02 -12.62
CA VAL A 93 12.94 20.20 -11.46
C VAL A 93 12.01 19.00 -11.34
N VAL A 94 12.60 17.79 -11.29
CA VAL A 94 11.88 16.54 -11.07
C VAL A 94 11.94 16.18 -9.59
N ASN A 95 10.78 16.06 -8.93
CA ASN A 95 10.70 15.77 -7.50
C ASN A 95 10.51 14.28 -7.23
N VAL A 96 11.40 13.68 -6.43
CA VAL A 96 11.29 12.29 -5.93
C VAL A 96 11.28 12.32 -4.41
N PRO A 97 10.13 12.63 -3.78
CA PRO A 97 10.04 12.85 -2.34
C PRO A 97 10.03 11.55 -1.53
N GLY A 98 10.17 11.71 -0.21
CA GLY A 98 10.25 10.67 0.81
C GLY A 98 11.34 11.00 1.84
N CYS A 99 11.23 10.45 3.06
CA CYS A 99 12.19 10.69 4.15
C CYS A 99 12.61 9.37 4.81
N SER A 100 13.38 8.50 4.13
CA SER A 100 13.93 8.65 2.76
C SER A 100 12.94 8.16 1.68
N PRO A 101 13.15 8.52 0.40
CA PRO A 101 12.44 7.88 -0.71
C PRO A 101 12.77 6.38 -0.79
N ILE A 102 11.90 5.62 -1.45
CA ILE A 102 12.17 4.21 -1.79
C ILE A 102 13.28 4.18 -2.84
N GLY A 103 14.28 3.31 -2.68
CA GLY A 103 15.41 3.20 -3.62
C GLY A 103 14.97 2.98 -5.07
N ASP A 104 13.98 2.09 -5.26
CA ASP A 104 13.37 1.84 -6.57
C ASP A 104 12.72 3.09 -7.17
N ASN A 105 12.09 3.95 -6.36
CA ASN A 105 11.51 5.19 -6.87
C ASN A 105 12.59 6.15 -7.40
N ILE A 106 13.77 6.15 -6.79
CA ILE A 106 14.91 6.97 -7.24
C ILE A 106 15.44 6.43 -8.57
N THR A 107 15.76 5.13 -8.62
CA THR A 107 16.37 4.51 -9.80
C THR A 107 15.43 4.50 -11.00
N GLU A 108 14.16 4.14 -10.82
CA GLU A 108 13.15 4.15 -11.89
C GLU A 108 12.96 5.56 -12.46
N THR A 109 12.96 6.61 -11.62
CA THR A 109 12.84 8.00 -12.09
C THR A 109 14.05 8.42 -12.91
N ILE A 110 15.26 8.15 -12.42
CA ILE A 110 16.51 8.45 -13.15
C ILE A 110 16.52 7.72 -14.49
N THR A 111 16.17 6.42 -14.51
CA THR A 111 16.09 5.64 -15.74
C THR A 111 15.06 6.21 -16.71
N ALA A 112 13.86 6.57 -16.24
CA ALA A 112 12.82 7.15 -17.10
C ALA A 112 13.27 8.47 -17.75
N VAL A 113 13.89 9.36 -16.96
CA VAL A 113 14.43 10.64 -17.46
C VAL A 113 15.56 10.40 -18.46
N LEU A 114 16.50 9.49 -18.18
CA LEU A 114 17.60 9.17 -19.09
C LEU A 114 17.10 8.57 -20.42
N MET A 115 16.12 7.66 -20.37
CA MET A 115 15.53 7.05 -21.56
C MET A 115 14.82 8.09 -22.43
N PHE A 116 14.11 9.04 -21.81
CA PHE A 116 13.50 10.18 -22.51
C PHE A 116 14.56 11.07 -23.17
N LEU A 117 15.58 11.48 -22.42
CA LEU A 117 16.66 12.34 -22.93
C LEU A 117 17.47 11.67 -24.05
N ALA A 118 17.61 10.35 -24.03
CA ALA A 118 18.24 9.57 -25.10
C ALA A 118 17.33 9.34 -26.33
N GLY A 119 16.07 9.80 -26.30
CA GLY A 119 15.11 9.66 -27.40
C GLY A 119 14.56 8.24 -27.61
N VAL A 120 14.76 7.34 -26.63
CA VAL A 120 14.30 5.94 -26.68
C VAL A 120 13.08 5.67 -25.80
N GLY A 121 12.76 6.59 -24.89
CA GLY A 121 11.60 6.53 -24.00
C GLY A 121 10.61 7.68 -24.23
N PRO A 122 9.35 7.51 -23.84
CA PRO A 122 8.37 8.59 -23.87
C PRO A 122 8.70 9.67 -22.83
N LEU A 123 8.11 10.86 -22.98
CA LEU A 123 8.11 11.89 -21.93
C LEU A 123 7.45 11.32 -20.67
N PRO A 124 8.12 11.29 -19.50
CA PRO A 124 7.51 10.82 -18.26
C PRO A 124 6.34 11.72 -17.85
N GLU A 125 5.26 11.11 -17.38
CA GLU A 125 4.13 11.84 -16.82
C GLU A 125 4.45 12.28 -15.39
N PHE A 126 4.19 13.56 -15.10
CA PHE A 126 4.35 14.15 -13.78
C PHE A 126 2.99 14.61 -13.25
N ASP A 127 2.83 14.54 -11.93
CA ASP A 127 1.67 15.11 -11.25
C ASP A 127 1.81 16.64 -11.04
N GLU A 128 0.79 17.24 -10.43
CA GLU A 128 0.74 18.68 -10.14
C GLU A 128 1.86 19.20 -9.23
N LEU A 129 2.60 18.32 -8.56
CA LEU A 129 3.73 18.65 -7.69
C LEU A 129 5.09 18.34 -8.34
N GLY A 130 5.11 18.01 -9.63
CA GLY A 130 6.33 17.69 -10.37
C GLY A 130 6.93 16.33 -10.01
N ARG A 131 6.10 15.38 -9.54
CA ARG A 131 6.54 14.03 -9.18
C ARG A 131 6.14 13.01 -10.23
N PRO A 132 6.89 11.91 -10.43
CA PRO A 132 6.50 10.77 -11.24
C PRO A 132 5.05 10.30 -10.98
N ALA A 133 4.13 10.53 -11.92
CA ALA A 133 2.71 10.29 -11.70
C ALA A 133 2.42 8.82 -11.37
N TRP A 134 3.10 7.87 -12.01
CA TRP A 134 2.91 6.44 -11.77
C TRP A 134 3.27 5.98 -10.35
N MET A 135 4.04 6.79 -9.60
CA MET A 135 4.43 6.50 -8.22
C MET A 135 3.58 7.25 -7.18
N PHE A 136 3.13 8.47 -7.51
CA PHE A 136 2.53 9.39 -6.54
C PHE A 136 1.08 9.79 -6.84
N ASN A 137 0.45 9.25 -7.88
CA ASN A 137 -0.95 9.61 -8.19
C ASN A 137 -1.98 9.02 -7.21
N GLU A 138 -1.66 7.89 -6.57
CA GLU A 138 -2.54 7.21 -5.63
C GLU A 138 -2.13 7.43 -4.17
N THR A 139 -3.13 7.41 -3.27
CA THR A 139 -2.86 7.48 -1.83
C THR A 139 -2.36 6.15 -1.29
N VAL A 140 -1.63 6.19 -0.18
CA VAL A 140 -1.18 4.99 0.53
C VAL A 140 -2.36 4.08 0.85
N HIS A 141 -3.50 4.65 1.25
CA HIS A 141 -4.67 3.88 1.64
C HIS A 141 -5.24 3.02 0.50
N ARG A 142 -5.13 3.47 -0.76
CA ARG A 142 -5.56 2.71 -1.94
C ARG A 142 -4.78 1.42 -2.15
N GLY A 143 -3.59 1.31 -1.55
CA GLY A 143 -2.75 0.12 -1.57
C GLY A 143 -2.53 -0.54 -0.22
N CYS A 144 -3.19 -0.06 0.83
CA CYS A 144 -2.90 -0.52 2.19
C CYS A 144 -3.51 -1.90 2.44
N PRO A 145 -2.74 -2.89 2.93
CA PRO A 145 -3.30 -4.21 3.26
C PRO A 145 -4.29 -4.15 4.43
N ARG A 146 -4.27 -3.07 5.22
CA ARG A 146 -5.22 -2.83 6.31
C ARG A 146 -6.50 -2.09 5.86
N ALA A 147 -6.68 -1.82 4.57
CA ALA A 147 -7.84 -1.08 4.06
C ALA A 147 -9.17 -1.81 4.28
N GLY A 148 -9.19 -3.15 4.27
CA GLY A 148 -10.40 -3.92 4.59
C GLY A 148 -10.91 -3.68 6.02
N PHE A 149 -10.00 -3.57 6.98
CA PHE A 149 -10.37 -3.21 8.36
C PHE A 149 -10.98 -1.81 8.41
N TYR A 150 -10.42 -0.86 7.66
CA TYR A 150 -10.98 0.49 7.56
C TYR A 150 -12.36 0.53 6.91
N GLU A 151 -12.59 -0.25 5.84
CA GLU A 151 -13.91 -0.41 5.20
C GLU A 151 -14.95 -0.90 6.21
N GLU A 152 -14.57 -1.84 7.06
CA GLU A 152 -15.42 -2.45 8.07
C GLU A 152 -15.49 -1.66 9.39
N GLY A 153 -14.84 -0.48 9.45
CA GLY A 153 -14.81 0.35 10.66
C GLY A 153 -14.16 -0.33 11.85
N THR A 154 -13.22 -1.24 11.60
CA THR A 154 -12.45 -1.95 12.62
C THR A 154 -11.07 -1.30 12.71
N PHE A 155 -10.77 -0.70 13.85
CA PHE A 155 -9.58 0.11 14.05
C PHE A 155 -8.77 -0.41 15.23
N ALA A 156 -7.46 -0.21 15.15
CA ALA A 156 -6.55 -0.54 16.24
C ALA A 156 -6.64 0.52 17.33
N ASP A 157 -6.73 0.08 18.58
CA ASP A 157 -6.69 0.93 19.77
C ASP A 157 -5.26 1.09 20.32
N GLU A 158 -4.35 0.17 19.96
CA GLU A 158 -2.94 0.18 20.36
C GLU A 158 -2.02 -0.38 19.26
N TYR A 159 -0.72 -0.08 19.35
CA TYR A 159 0.28 -0.63 18.43
C TYR A 159 0.46 -2.14 18.64
N GLY A 160 0.70 -2.87 17.54
CA GLY A 160 0.83 -4.34 17.52
C GLY A 160 -0.43 -5.07 17.08
N GLN A 161 -1.58 -4.38 17.11
CA GLN A 161 -2.84 -4.88 16.55
C GLN A 161 -2.79 -4.93 15.01
N GLN A 162 -3.58 -5.82 14.40
CA GLN A 162 -3.61 -6.05 12.94
C GLN A 162 -4.53 -5.07 12.19
N GLU A 163 -5.44 -4.44 12.92
CA GLU A 163 -6.52 -3.58 12.45
C GLU A 163 -6.00 -2.23 11.88
N CYS A 164 -6.86 -1.41 11.30
CA CYS A 164 -6.42 -0.15 10.70
C CYS A 164 -5.93 0.87 11.74
N LEU A 165 -4.77 1.47 11.48
CA LEU A 165 -4.05 2.38 12.39
C LEU A 165 -4.52 3.86 12.35
N VAL A 166 -5.68 4.15 11.74
CA VAL A 166 -6.13 5.54 11.57
C VAL A 166 -6.41 6.24 12.91
N GLU A 167 -6.89 5.48 13.91
CA GLU A 167 -7.12 5.97 15.28
C GLU A 167 -5.80 6.33 16.00
N LEU A 168 -4.68 5.76 15.57
CA LEU A 168 -3.35 5.98 16.13
C LEU A 168 -2.56 7.10 15.43
N GLY A 169 -3.15 7.77 14.43
CA GLY A 169 -2.50 8.88 13.72
C GLY A 169 -2.09 8.61 12.27
N CYS A 170 -2.55 7.50 11.66
CA CYS A 170 -2.20 7.21 10.26
C CYS A 170 -2.87 8.17 9.26
N TRP A 171 -2.05 8.96 8.56
CA TRP A 171 -2.46 9.86 7.47
C TRP A 171 -2.58 9.20 6.08
N GLY A 172 -2.46 7.87 6.01
CA GLY A 172 -2.47 7.12 4.75
C GLY A 172 -3.62 7.43 3.78
N PRO A 173 -4.84 7.78 4.23
CA PRO A 173 -5.95 8.16 3.35
C PRO A 173 -5.70 9.36 2.44
N VAL A 174 -4.80 10.27 2.80
CA VAL A 174 -4.57 11.53 2.07
C VAL A 174 -3.12 11.68 1.57
N VAL A 175 -2.24 10.75 1.94
CA VAL A 175 -0.81 10.81 1.59
C VAL A 175 -0.59 10.05 0.30
N GLN A 176 0.06 10.69 -0.67
CA GLN A 176 0.44 10.12 -1.96
C GLN A 176 1.81 9.42 -1.86
N CYS A 177 1.79 8.09 -1.85
CA CYS A 177 3.00 7.25 -1.78
C CYS A 177 2.66 5.79 -2.12
N ASN A 178 3.51 5.14 -2.91
CA ASN A 178 3.35 3.75 -3.33
C ASN A 178 3.88 2.70 -2.32
N ILE A 179 4.47 3.10 -1.18
CA ILE A 179 5.19 2.18 -0.26
C ILE A 179 4.34 1.00 0.21
N ALA A 180 3.02 1.17 0.36
CA ALA A 180 2.15 0.09 0.80
C ALA A 180 1.95 -1.01 -0.25
N ARG A 181 1.99 -0.68 -1.54
CA ARG A 181 1.94 -1.67 -2.65
C ARG A 181 3.32 -2.19 -3.01
N ARG A 182 4.32 -1.30 -3.00
CA ARG A 182 5.68 -1.58 -3.48
C ARG A 182 6.55 -2.28 -2.44
N GLY A 183 6.31 -2.03 -1.16
CA GLY A 183 7.24 -2.35 -0.07
C GLY A 183 8.40 -1.34 0.02
N SER A 184 9.19 -1.43 1.08
CA SER A 184 10.36 -0.55 1.27
C SER A 184 11.59 -1.06 0.54
N LEU A 185 11.80 -2.38 0.49
CA LEU A 185 12.97 -2.99 -0.14
C LEU A 185 12.63 -4.41 -0.60
N GLY A 186 12.69 -4.68 -1.91
CA GLY A 186 12.37 -6.00 -2.47
C GLY A 186 10.98 -6.52 -2.11
N HIS A 187 9.97 -5.63 -2.11
CA HIS A 187 8.59 -5.91 -1.65
C HIS A 187 8.42 -6.23 -0.16
N ASN A 188 9.49 -6.09 0.63
CA ASN A 188 9.45 -6.27 2.08
C ASN A 188 9.40 -4.94 2.82
N GLY A 189 8.84 -4.96 4.02
CA GLY A 189 8.73 -3.78 4.89
C GLY A 189 7.79 -2.71 4.35
N GLY A 190 7.87 -1.52 4.91
CA GLY A 190 6.99 -0.39 4.65
C GLY A 190 6.60 0.27 5.97
N CYS A 191 5.49 0.99 6.00
CA CYS A 191 5.01 1.62 7.24
C CYS A 191 3.82 0.81 7.81
N MET A 192 2.64 0.96 7.22
CA MET A 192 1.38 0.48 7.80
C MET A 192 1.24 -1.02 7.69
N ASN A 193 1.78 -1.62 6.64
CA ASN A 193 1.82 -3.07 6.48
C ASN A 193 2.62 -3.76 7.58
N VAL A 194 3.55 -3.06 8.25
CA VAL A 194 4.33 -3.57 9.40
C VAL A 194 3.97 -2.89 10.72
N GLY A 195 2.82 -2.18 10.80
CA GLY A 195 2.31 -1.62 12.05
C GLY A 195 2.70 -0.16 12.35
N GLY A 196 3.46 0.50 11.47
CA GLY A 196 3.80 1.92 11.58
C GLY A 196 2.75 2.84 10.94
N ILE A 197 2.39 3.94 11.61
CA ILE A 197 1.48 4.94 11.04
C ILE A 197 2.10 5.67 9.83
N CYS A 198 1.26 6.12 8.90
CA CYS A 198 1.69 7.08 7.89
C CYS A 198 1.86 8.45 8.52
N ILE A 199 3.04 9.04 8.36
CA ILE A 199 3.33 10.40 8.83
C ILE A 199 3.35 11.44 7.71
N GLY A 200 3.01 11.04 6.47
CA GLY A 200 2.97 11.96 5.33
C GLY A 200 4.32 12.37 4.77
N CYS A 201 5.38 11.57 4.97
CA CYS A 201 6.75 11.97 4.63
C CYS A 201 7.01 12.28 3.14
N THR A 202 6.09 11.96 2.22
CA THR A 202 6.18 12.25 0.78
C THR A 202 5.33 13.45 0.34
N MET A 203 4.79 14.22 1.29
CA MET A 203 3.91 15.37 1.02
C MET A 203 4.65 16.70 1.28
N PRO A 204 4.33 17.79 0.55
CA PRO A 204 4.96 19.09 0.76
C PRO A 204 4.80 19.65 2.18
N GLY A 205 3.64 19.42 2.81
CA GLY A 205 3.36 19.89 4.16
C GLY A 205 4.09 19.13 5.27
N PHE A 206 4.95 18.17 4.96
CA PHE A 206 5.69 17.40 5.97
C PHE A 206 6.89 18.21 6.53
N PRO A 207 7.06 18.27 7.86
CA PRO A 207 6.31 17.55 8.90
C PRO A 207 5.08 18.27 9.45
N ASP A 208 5.01 19.59 9.36
CA ASP A 208 4.13 20.42 10.20
C ASP A 208 2.64 20.16 10.00
N ALA A 209 2.20 19.92 8.76
CA ALA A 209 0.79 19.66 8.45
C ALA A 209 0.27 18.32 9.00
N PHE A 210 1.19 17.42 9.37
CA PHE A 210 0.88 16.07 9.82
C PHE A 210 1.16 15.87 11.32
N ALA A 211 1.80 16.83 11.97
CA ALA A 211 2.06 16.84 13.40
C ALA A 211 0.83 17.32 14.20
N PRO A 212 0.64 16.82 15.45
CA PRO A 212 1.38 15.75 16.10
C PRO A 212 1.07 14.37 15.49
N PHE A 213 2.11 13.61 15.13
CA PHE A 213 1.96 12.37 14.34
C PHE A 213 1.10 11.29 15.01
N TYR A 214 1.16 11.19 16.33
CA TYR A 214 0.48 10.13 17.10
C TYR A 214 -0.95 10.49 17.52
N LYS A 215 -1.53 11.51 16.90
CA LYS A 215 -2.91 11.91 17.11
C LYS A 215 -3.71 11.63 15.84
N ALA A 216 -4.88 11.02 16.01
CA ALA A 216 -5.75 10.70 14.88
C ALA A 216 -6.05 11.96 14.02
N PRO A 217 -5.97 11.86 12.68
CA PRO A 217 -6.26 12.99 11.81
C PRO A 217 -7.74 13.42 11.95
N PRO A 218 -8.04 14.73 11.84
CA PRO A 218 -9.38 15.25 12.10
C PRO A 218 -10.44 14.67 11.15
N GLY A 219 -10.09 14.41 9.88
CA GLY A 219 -11.01 13.82 8.89
C GLY A 219 -11.55 12.44 9.28
N LYS A 220 -10.84 11.71 10.15
CA LYS A 220 -11.23 10.37 10.59
C LYS A 220 -12.51 10.35 11.44
N PHE A 221 -12.87 11.46 12.10
CA PHE A 221 -14.11 11.48 12.91
C PHE A 221 -15.36 11.28 12.04
N ILE A 222 -15.32 11.76 10.80
CA ILE A 222 -16.42 11.59 9.83
C ILE A 222 -16.29 10.22 9.16
N SER A 223 -15.15 9.95 8.53
CA SER A 223 -14.98 8.74 7.72
C SER A 223 -14.96 7.46 8.55
N GLY A 224 -14.31 7.48 9.72
CA GLY A 224 -14.27 6.34 10.64
C GLY A 224 -15.63 6.01 11.24
N THR A 225 -16.45 7.01 11.52
CA THR A 225 -17.83 6.79 11.98
C THR A 225 -18.70 6.20 10.88
N ALA A 226 -18.60 6.73 9.66
CA ALA A 226 -19.30 6.17 8.50
C ALA A 226 -18.89 4.71 8.24
N SER A 227 -17.59 4.41 8.29
CA SER A 227 -17.08 3.04 8.18
C SER A 227 -17.61 2.12 9.27
N ARG A 228 -17.70 2.57 10.53
CA ARG A 228 -18.29 1.76 11.63
C ARG A 228 -19.75 1.42 11.35
N ILE A 229 -20.54 2.39 10.87
CA ILE A 229 -21.94 2.18 10.51
C ILE A 229 -22.03 1.14 9.39
N VAL A 230 -21.32 1.36 8.27
CA VAL A 230 -21.32 0.45 7.12
C VAL A 230 -20.85 -0.95 7.54
N GLY A 231 -19.75 -1.03 8.29
CA GLY A 231 -19.18 -2.28 8.80
C GLY A 231 -20.09 -3.03 9.79
N SER A 232 -20.98 -2.35 10.51
CA SER A 232 -21.98 -3.00 11.38
C SER A 232 -22.99 -3.84 10.60
N PHE A 233 -23.28 -3.45 9.34
CA PHE A 233 -24.16 -4.20 8.44
C PHE A 233 -23.38 -5.20 7.59
N ILE A 234 -22.23 -4.81 7.05
CA ILE A 234 -21.49 -5.64 6.09
C ILE A 234 -20.84 -6.85 6.75
N ARG A 235 -20.27 -6.71 7.96
CA ARG A 235 -19.57 -7.83 8.63
C ARG A 235 -20.47 -9.04 8.88
N PRO A 236 -21.68 -8.90 9.48
CA PRO A 236 -22.59 -10.04 9.63
C PRO A 236 -22.97 -10.68 8.30
N LEU A 237 -23.21 -9.88 7.25
CA LEU A 237 -23.55 -10.39 5.91
C LEU A 237 -22.38 -11.17 5.27
N ARG A 238 -21.14 -10.69 5.43
CA ARG A 238 -19.92 -11.40 5.01
C ARG A 238 -19.77 -12.72 5.78
N GLN A 239 -19.98 -12.72 7.09
CA GLN A 239 -19.91 -13.92 7.92
C GLN A 239 -20.95 -14.97 7.54
N ILE A 240 -22.18 -14.57 7.21
CA ILE A 240 -23.22 -15.47 6.69
C ILE A 240 -22.74 -16.20 5.43
N SER A 241 -22.20 -15.44 4.47
CA SER A 241 -21.67 -15.99 3.22
C SER A 241 -20.45 -16.89 3.46
N GLN A 242 -19.55 -16.48 4.36
CA GLN A 242 -18.35 -17.25 4.72
C GLN A 242 -18.69 -18.57 5.38
N ARG A 243 -19.63 -18.59 6.34
CA ARG A 243 -20.10 -19.83 7.00
C ARG A 243 -20.65 -20.83 5.98
N LYS A 244 -21.38 -20.35 4.98
CA LYS A 244 -21.85 -21.19 3.86
C LYS A 244 -20.68 -21.75 3.04
N GLY A 245 -19.71 -20.90 2.70
CA GLY A 245 -18.52 -21.27 1.92
C GLY A 245 -17.62 -22.29 2.62
N ASN A 246 -17.54 -22.23 3.95
CA ASN A 246 -16.74 -23.15 4.77
C ASN A 246 -17.37 -24.55 4.92
N MET A 247 -18.58 -24.78 4.41
CA MET A 247 -19.28 -26.06 4.53
C MET A 247 -19.29 -26.82 3.20
N THR A 248 -18.78 -28.06 3.21
CA THR A 248 -18.91 -28.94 2.05
C THR A 248 -20.35 -29.41 1.85
N ASN A 249 -20.69 -29.86 0.63
CA ASN A 249 -22.00 -30.49 0.36
C ASN A 249 -22.29 -31.72 1.25
N ARG A 250 -21.26 -32.41 1.75
CA ARG A 250 -21.43 -33.55 2.66
C ARG A 250 -21.74 -33.07 4.07
N TRP A 251 -21.01 -32.08 4.58
CA TRP A 251 -21.20 -31.54 5.93
C TRP A 251 -22.54 -30.81 6.09
N LEU A 252 -23.04 -30.20 5.01
CA LEU A 252 -24.40 -29.66 4.99
C LEU A 252 -25.49 -30.73 5.15
N LYS A 253 -25.21 -31.99 4.79
CA LYS A 253 -26.15 -33.12 4.93
C LYS A 253 -26.00 -33.83 6.26
N THR A 254 -24.76 -34.01 6.72
CA THR A 254 -24.46 -34.68 8.00
C THR A 254 -24.60 -33.73 9.18
N GLU A 255 -24.72 -32.43 8.92
CA GLU A 255 -24.77 -31.35 9.93
C GLU A 255 -23.58 -31.37 10.90
N SER A 256 -22.47 -31.97 10.47
CA SER A 256 -21.30 -32.22 11.29
C SER A 256 -20.03 -32.16 10.46
N ILE A 257 -18.96 -31.67 11.11
CA ILE A 257 -17.60 -31.69 10.57
C ILE A 257 -16.92 -32.95 11.08
N PRO A 258 -16.23 -33.72 10.22
CA PRO A 258 -15.55 -34.94 10.60
C PRO A 258 -14.23 -34.71 11.37
N SER A 259 -13.91 -33.48 11.77
CA SER A 259 -12.65 -33.12 12.44
C SER A 259 -12.89 -32.95 13.93
N GLY A 260 -12.02 -33.55 14.76
CA GLY A 260 -12.02 -33.33 16.21
C GLY A 260 -11.59 -31.91 16.64
N TRP A 261 -11.03 -31.13 15.71
CA TRP A 261 -10.58 -29.75 15.95
C TRP A 261 -11.46 -28.70 15.24
N GLY A 262 -12.28 -29.14 14.29
CA GLY A 262 -13.07 -28.25 13.43
C GLY A 262 -14.49 -28.12 13.95
N HIS A 263 -14.86 -26.91 14.38
CA HIS A 263 -16.22 -26.59 14.78
C HIS A 263 -16.76 -25.46 13.89
N VAL A 264 -17.68 -25.79 12.97
CA VAL A 264 -18.55 -24.80 12.32
C VAL A 264 -19.96 -25.21 12.67
N GLU A 265 -20.69 -24.31 13.31
CA GLU A 265 -22.08 -24.55 13.66
C GLU A 265 -22.90 -24.84 12.40
N ALA A 266 -23.71 -25.90 12.45
CA ALA A 266 -24.65 -26.19 11.38
C ALA A 266 -25.62 -25.00 11.23
N PRO A 267 -25.93 -24.55 10.00
CA PRO A 267 -26.83 -23.43 9.80
C PRO A 267 -28.22 -23.79 10.34
N GLY A 268 -28.77 -22.93 11.21
CA GLY A 268 -30.14 -23.05 11.69
C GLY A 268 -31.18 -22.95 10.56
N VAL A 269 -32.45 -23.17 10.90
CA VAL A 269 -33.56 -23.24 9.91
C VAL A 269 -33.66 -21.98 9.05
N VAL A 270 -33.56 -20.80 9.67
CA VAL A 270 -33.60 -19.50 8.98
C VAL A 270 -32.45 -19.38 7.98
N MET A 271 -31.24 -19.76 8.41
CA MET A 271 -30.04 -19.72 7.56
C MET A 271 -30.11 -20.70 6.39
N LYS A 272 -30.70 -21.89 6.58
CA LYS A 272 -30.96 -22.84 5.49
C LYS A 272 -31.89 -22.23 4.44
N ALA A 273 -32.94 -21.52 4.85
CA ALA A 273 -33.84 -20.82 3.94
C ALA A 273 -33.11 -19.71 3.16
N ILE A 274 -32.37 -18.84 3.84
CA ILE A 274 -31.56 -17.78 3.21
C ILE A 274 -30.59 -18.39 2.19
N HIS A 275 -29.89 -19.47 2.55
CA HIS A 275 -28.96 -20.16 1.66
C HIS A 275 -29.63 -20.74 0.41
N TYR A 276 -30.85 -21.27 0.54
CA TYR A 276 -31.63 -21.78 -0.59
C TYR A 276 -31.96 -20.67 -1.58
N PHE A 277 -32.50 -19.53 -1.10
CA PHE A 277 -32.81 -18.38 -1.95
C PHE A 277 -31.54 -17.77 -2.57
N TYR A 278 -30.48 -17.59 -1.79
CA TYR A 278 -29.19 -17.09 -2.29
C TYR A 278 -28.65 -17.99 -3.41
N LYS A 279 -28.73 -19.32 -3.25
CA LYS A 279 -28.27 -20.26 -4.27
C LYS A 279 -29.10 -20.16 -5.54
N LYS A 280 -30.42 -20.01 -5.42
CA LYS A 280 -31.33 -19.83 -6.55
C LYS A 280 -31.00 -18.56 -7.33
N ILE A 281 -30.73 -17.46 -6.62
CA ILE A 281 -30.31 -16.18 -7.23
C ILE A 281 -28.94 -16.34 -7.89
N GLN A 282 -27.95 -16.92 -7.20
CA GLN A 282 -26.59 -17.14 -7.70
C GLN A 282 -26.55 -17.95 -9.00
N THR A 283 -27.44 -18.94 -9.15
CA THR A 283 -27.53 -19.76 -10.36
C THR A 283 -28.53 -19.23 -11.39
N SER A 284 -29.26 -18.15 -11.09
CA SER A 284 -30.24 -17.58 -12.00
C SER A 284 -29.56 -17.04 -13.25
N GLY A 285 -30.01 -17.45 -14.42
CA GLY A 285 -29.42 -17.05 -15.71
C GLY A 285 -28.09 -17.75 -16.05
N SER A 286 -27.61 -18.67 -15.22
CA SER A 286 -26.41 -19.47 -15.51
C SER A 286 -26.78 -20.89 -15.96
N PRO A 287 -26.09 -21.48 -16.96
CA PRO A 287 -26.23 -22.90 -17.29
C PRO A 287 -25.62 -23.83 -16.22
N PHE A 288 -24.95 -23.26 -15.21
CA PHE A 288 -24.32 -24.00 -14.13
C PHE A 288 -25.33 -24.58 -13.15
N HIS A 289 -25.34 -25.91 -13.02
CA HIS A 289 -26.08 -26.63 -11.99
C HIS A 289 -25.12 -27.35 -11.03
N PRO A 290 -25.16 -27.05 -9.72
CA PRO A 290 -24.27 -27.70 -8.75
C PRO A 290 -24.53 -29.20 -8.56
N SER A 291 -25.65 -29.72 -9.07
CA SER A 291 -25.95 -31.16 -9.16
C SER A 291 -25.43 -31.81 -10.46
N GLY A 292 -24.59 -31.10 -11.23
CA GLY A 292 -24.13 -31.52 -12.55
C GLY A 292 -25.18 -31.32 -13.65
N THR A 293 -24.75 -31.48 -14.90
CA THR A 293 -25.66 -31.52 -16.06
C THR A 293 -26.55 -32.76 -16.02
N ARG A 294 -27.67 -32.78 -16.76
CA ARG A 294 -28.52 -33.99 -16.90
C ARG A 294 -27.72 -35.23 -17.31
N GLN A 295 -26.69 -35.06 -18.14
CA GLN A 295 -25.80 -36.14 -18.57
C GLN A 295 -24.94 -36.67 -17.41
N GLN A 296 -24.36 -35.77 -16.61
CA GLN A 296 -23.58 -36.15 -15.43
C GLN A 296 -24.44 -36.90 -14.41
N GLN A 297 -25.70 -36.48 -14.21
CA GLN A 297 -26.63 -37.19 -13.34
C GLN A 297 -26.96 -38.60 -13.85
N LYS A 298 -27.20 -38.77 -15.16
CA LYS A 298 -27.41 -40.08 -15.78
C LYS A 298 -26.20 -41.01 -15.61
N LEU A 299 -24.99 -40.48 -15.79
CA LEU A 299 -23.75 -41.26 -15.59
C LEU A 299 -23.57 -41.67 -14.12
N GLN A 300 -23.80 -40.74 -13.17
CA GLN A 300 -23.73 -41.04 -11.74
C GLN A 300 -24.77 -42.07 -11.29
N LEU A 301 -25.97 -42.08 -11.87
CA LEU A 301 -27.00 -43.09 -11.59
C LEU A 301 -26.56 -44.50 -11.99
N LYS A 302 -25.94 -44.65 -13.17
CA LYS A 302 -25.38 -45.93 -13.62
C LYS A 302 -24.27 -46.41 -12.67
N SER A 303 -23.34 -45.53 -12.32
CA SER A 303 -22.27 -45.87 -11.36
C SER A 303 -22.83 -46.25 -9.98
N ARG A 304 -23.85 -45.55 -9.49
CA ARG A 304 -24.52 -45.89 -8.22
C ARG A 304 -25.16 -47.28 -8.23
N ALA A 305 -25.83 -47.66 -9.32
CA ALA A 305 -26.42 -48.99 -9.46
C ALA A 305 -25.36 -50.10 -9.43
N VAL A 306 -24.24 -49.89 -10.11
CA VAL A 306 -23.10 -50.84 -10.10
C VAL A 306 -22.51 -50.98 -8.70
N MET A 307 -22.30 -49.87 -8.00
CA MET A 307 -21.78 -49.88 -6.62
C MET A 307 -22.74 -50.57 -5.65
N ALA A 308 -24.05 -50.32 -5.76
CA ALA A 308 -25.05 -50.98 -4.91
C ALA A 308 -25.09 -52.49 -5.11
N ALA A 309 -25.01 -52.96 -6.36
CA ALA A 309 -24.91 -54.39 -6.65
C ALA A 309 -23.60 -55.00 -6.13
N GLY A 310 -22.50 -54.22 -6.14
CA GLY A 310 -21.23 -54.61 -5.55
C GLY A 310 -21.30 -54.78 -4.03
N VAL A 311 -21.93 -53.85 -3.33
CA VAL A 311 -22.15 -53.92 -1.87
C VAL A 311 -22.97 -55.15 -1.50
N LYS A 312 -24.09 -55.39 -2.20
CA LYS A 312 -24.95 -56.56 -1.95
C LYS A 312 -24.18 -57.88 -2.09
N ARG A 313 -23.38 -58.03 -3.15
CA ARG A 313 -22.53 -59.21 -3.33
C ARG A 313 -21.47 -59.36 -2.23
N SER A 314 -20.96 -58.25 -1.71
CA SER A 314 -19.99 -58.27 -0.61
C SER A 314 -20.64 -58.70 0.71
N GLU A 315 -21.86 -58.23 0.99
CA GLU A 315 -22.63 -58.63 2.17
C GLU A 315 -23.02 -60.11 2.11
N GLU A 316 -23.47 -60.60 0.95
CA GLU A 316 -23.78 -62.02 0.73
C GLU A 316 -22.55 -62.91 0.99
N ARG A 317 -21.38 -62.53 0.46
CA ARG A 317 -20.11 -63.25 0.72
C ARG A 317 -19.72 -63.24 2.19
N ALA A 318 -19.89 -62.11 2.88
CA ALA A 318 -19.57 -62.00 4.31
C ALA A 318 -20.47 -62.90 5.17
N MET A 319 -21.76 -63.01 4.83
CA MET A 319 -22.68 -63.96 5.49
C MET A 319 -22.30 -65.42 5.22
N GLU A 320 -21.89 -65.76 4.00
CA GLU A 320 -21.41 -67.11 3.68
C GLU A 320 -20.13 -67.46 4.44
N THR A 321 -19.19 -66.51 4.59
CA THR A 321 -17.96 -66.73 5.36
C THR A 321 -18.25 -66.89 6.86
N ALA A 322 -19.10 -66.04 7.44
CA ALA A 322 -19.49 -66.15 8.85
C ALA A 322 -20.18 -67.49 9.16
N LYS A 323 -21.05 -67.98 8.25
CA LYS A 323 -21.66 -69.31 8.37
C LYS A 323 -20.64 -70.45 8.28
N ALA A 324 -19.63 -70.31 7.42
CA ALA A 324 -18.57 -71.30 7.29
C ALA A 324 -17.66 -71.34 8.54
N GLU A 325 -17.42 -70.19 9.17
CA GLU A 325 -16.69 -70.10 10.45
C GLU A 325 -17.49 -70.67 11.63
N GLU A 326 -18.83 -70.55 11.64
CA GLU A 326 -19.70 -71.17 12.66
C GLU A 326 -19.78 -72.70 12.54
N LEU A 327 -19.44 -73.26 11.38
CA LEU A 327 -19.44 -74.70 11.08
C LEU A 327 -18.08 -75.38 11.36
N LEU A 328 -17.04 -74.60 11.68
CA LEU A 328 -15.70 -75.04 12.05
C LEU A 328 -15.52 -75.05 13.58
#